data_AF-A0A355SCQ6-F1
#
_entry.id   AF-A0A355SCQ6-F1
#
_cell.length_a   1.000
_cell.length_b   1.000
_cell.length_c   1.000
_cell.angle_alpha   90.00
_cell.angle_beta   90.00
_cell.angle_gamma   90.00
#
_symmetry.space_group_name_H-M   'P 1'
#
loop_
_entity.id
_entity.type
_entity.pdbx_description
1 polymer ?
#
loop_
_entity_poly.entity_id
_entity_poly.type
_entity_poly.pdbx_seq_one_letter_code
_entity_poly.pdbx_strand_id
1 'polypeptide(L)' 'LSIQLPITIFVQIYLTSSKKIMGKYANKKLFKIALWCTGIFVTVLNVLLFISLFKSI' A
#
# COMPACT_ATOMS: atom_id res chain seq x y z
N LEU A 1 -8.77 8.74 -9.25
CA LEU A 1 -8.90 7.79 -8.12
C LEU A 1 -7.66 6.89 -7.96
N SER A 2 -7.09 6.36 -9.05
CA SER A 2 -6.00 5.37 -9.02
C SER A 2 -4.66 5.85 -8.43
N ILE A 3 -4.29 7.14 -8.56
CA ILE A 3 -3.01 7.65 -8.03
C ILE A 3 -2.96 7.68 -6.49
N GLN A 4 -4.12 7.74 -5.83
CA GLN A 4 -4.21 7.84 -4.37
C GLN A 4 -4.01 6.50 -3.67
N LEU A 5 -4.45 5.39 -4.30
CA LEU A 5 -4.41 4.05 -3.71
C LEU A 5 -3.01 3.61 -3.26
N PRO A 6 -1.92 3.84 -4.03
CA PRO A 6 -0.58 3.53 -3.57
C PRO A 6 -0.22 4.32 -2.31
N ILE A 7 -0.48 5.64 -2.32
CA ILE A 7 -0.15 6.55 -1.24
C ILE A 7 -0.88 6.13 0.05
N THR A 8 -2.18 5.85 -0.03
CA THR A 8 -2.96 5.43 1.14
C THR A 8 -2.52 4.07 1.67
N ILE A 9 -2.20 3.10 0.81
CA ILE A 9 -1.73 1.78 1.26
C ILE A 9 -0.40 1.90 2.02
N PHE A 10 0.59 2.65 1.50
CA PHE A 10 1.87 2.81 2.20
C PHE A 10 1.70 3.53 3.55
N VAL A 11 0.88 4.57 3.59
CA VAL A 11 0.54 5.27 4.85
C VAL A 11 -0.15 4.31 5.82
N GLN A 12 -1.11 3.51 5.37
CA GLN A 12 -1.82 2.57 6.21
C GLN A 12 -0.88 1.49 6.79
N ILE A 13 0.05 0.97 5.98
CA ILE A 13 1.08 0.01 6.44
C ILE A 13 1.98 0.66 7.50
N TYR A 14 2.39 1.91 7.27
CA TYR A 14 3.22 2.66 8.20
C TYR A 14 2.51 2.91 9.53
N LEU A 15 1.27 3.41 9.50
CA LEU A 15 0.48 3.72 10.69
C LEU A 15 0.14 2.45 11.49
N THR A 16 -0.31 1.38 10.82
CA THR A 16 -0.70 0.12 11.48
C THR A 16 0.48 -0.70 12.00
N SER A 17 1.69 -0.47 11.46
CA SER A 17 2.91 -1.10 11.97
C SER A 17 3.60 -0.29 13.06
N SER A 18 3.19 0.95 13.30
CA SER A 18 3.84 1.84 14.25
C SER A 18 3.34 1.57 15.67
N LYS A 19 4.23 1.07 16.55
CA LYS A 19 3.94 0.95 17.98
C LYS A 19 3.64 2.29 18.66
N LYS A 20 4.16 3.41 18.11
CA LYS A 20 3.87 4.76 18.62
C LYS A 20 2.40 5.15 18.41
N ILE A 21 1.77 4.65 17.36
CA ILE A 21 0.40 5.04 16.96
C ILE A 21 -0.61 3.97 17.37
N MET A 22 -0.27 2.70 17.14
CA MET A 22 -1.17 1.56 17.38
C MET A 22 -0.95 0.90 18.76
N GLY A 23 0.13 1.24 19.48
CA GLY A 23 0.44 0.70 20.80
C GLY A 23 0.50 -0.83 20.81
N LYS A 24 -0.38 -1.45 21.62
CA LYS A 24 -0.52 -2.91 21.78
C LYS A 24 -1.05 -3.61 20.52
N TYR A 25 -1.73 -2.89 19.64
CA TYR A 25 -2.35 -3.42 18.43
C TYR A 25 -1.49 -3.29 17.17
N ALA A 26 -0.21 -2.89 17.33
CA ALA A 26 0.69 -2.78 16.19
C ALA A 26 0.87 -4.14 15.50
N ASN A 27 0.79 -4.14 14.17
CA ASN A 27 0.89 -5.36 13.39
C ASN A 27 2.22 -6.08 13.64
N LYS A 28 2.13 -7.39 13.93
CA LYS A 28 3.29 -8.28 14.06
C LYS A 28 4.00 -8.42 12.71
N LYS A 29 5.28 -8.82 12.72
CA LYS A 29 6.13 -8.96 11.52
C LYS A 29 5.46 -9.76 10.39
N LEU A 30 4.72 -10.82 10.72
CA LEU A 30 3.99 -11.64 9.74
C LEU A 30 2.89 -10.87 9.00
N PHE A 31 2.03 -10.14 9.72
CA PHE A 31 0.98 -9.31 9.10
C PHE A 31 1.57 -8.15 8.30
N LYS A 32 2.68 -7.58 8.76
CA LYS A 32 3.41 -6.54 8.03
C LYS A 32 3.93 -7.03 6.67
N ILE A 33 4.42 -8.27 6.60
CA ILE A 33 4.88 -8.90 5.35
C ILE A 33 3.70 -9.10 4.39
N ALA A 34 2.58 -9.65 4.87
CA ALA A 34 1.38 -9.83 4.06
C ALA A 34 0.87 -8.49 3.50
N LEU A 35 0.85 -7.44 4.31
CA LEU A 35 0.48 -6.09 3.89
C LEU A 35 1.45 -5.49 2.87
N TRP A 36 2.75 -5.74 3.01
CA TRP A 36 3.74 -5.29 2.03
C TRP A 36 3.56 -6.01 0.68
N CYS A 37 3.26 -7.32 0.69
CA CYS A 37 2.95 -8.08 -0.53
C CYS A 37 1.73 -7.50 -1.25
N THR A 38 0.63 -7.25 -0.54
CA THR A 38 -0.58 -6.69 -1.16
C THR A 38 -0.35 -5.25 -1.63
N GLY A 39 0.39 -4.44 -0.88
CA GLY A 39 0.73 -3.07 -1.26
C GLY A 39 1.60 -2.99 -2.52
N ILE A 40 2.60 -3.85 -2.66
CA ILE A 40 3.39 -3.95 -3.90
C ILE A 40 2.49 -4.37 -5.06
N PHE A 41 1.67 -5.40 -4.88
CA PHE A 41 0.79 -5.93 -5.94
C PHE A 41 -0.14 -4.85 -6.48
N VAL A 42 -0.83 -4.12 -5.59
CA VAL A 42 -1.74 -3.03 -5.98
C VAL A 42 -1.00 -1.85 -6.60
N THR A 43 0.23 -1.56 -6.15
CA THR A 43 1.05 -0.48 -6.73
C THR A 43 1.45 -0.82 -8.16
N VAL A 44 1.93 -2.04 -8.41
CA VAL A 44 2.32 -2.49 -9.77
C VAL A 44 1.12 -2.41 -10.72
N LEU A 45 -0.04 -2.92 -10.31
CA LEU A 45 -1.25 -2.85 -11.13
C LEU A 45 -1.68 -1.41 -11.42
N ASN A 46 -1.60 -0.50 -10.44
CA ASN A 46 -1.92 0.91 -10.67
C ASN A 46 -0.93 1.61 -11.61
N VAL A 47 0.36 1.27 -11.54
CA VAL A 47 1.37 1.82 -12.46
C VAL A 47 1.14 1.31 -13.88
N LEU A 48 0.84 0.02 -14.07
CA LEU A 48 0.51 -0.54 -15.37
C LEU A 48 -0.76 0.09 -15.96
N LEU A 49 -1.79 0.26 -15.13
CA LEU A 49 -3.02 0.95 -15.52
C LEU A 49 -2.74 2.40 -15.96
N PHE A 50 -1.89 3.12 -15.21
CA PHE A 50 -1.49 4.49 -15.54
C PHE A 50 -0.79 4.56 -16.90
N ILE A 51 0.17 3.66 -17.17
CA ILE A 51 0.84 3.57 -18.47
C ILE A 51 -0.17 3.26 -19.59
N SER A 52 -1.12 2.35 -19.35
CA SER A 52 -2.17 2.01 -20.32
C SER A 52 -3.08 3.19 -20.62
N LEU A 53 -3.44 3.98 -19.61
CA LEU A 53 -4.28 5.17 -19.77
C LEU A 53 -3.58 6.24 -20.62
N PHE A 54 -2.28 6.45 -20.39
CA PHE A 54 -1.48 7.41 -21.16
C PHE A 54 -1.12 6.93 -22.56
N LYS A 55 -1.01 5.61 -22.79
CA LYS A 55 -0.81 5.05 -24.13
C LYS A 55 -2.08 5.07 -24.99
N SER A 56 -3.25 5.09 -24.35
CA SER A 56 -4.55 5.12 -25.02
C SER A 56 -5.08 6.54 -25.31
N ILE A 57 -4.39 7.58 -24.82
CA ILE A 57 -4.62 9.00 -25.13
C ILE A 57 -3.73 9.39 -26.31
#